data_AF-A0A8S2V6R7-F1
#
_entry.id   AF-A0A8S2V6R7-F1
#
_cell.length_a   1.000
_cell.length_b   1.000
_cell.length_c   1.000
_cell.angle_alpha   90.00
_cell.angle_beta   90.00
_cell.angle_gamma   90.00
#
_symmetry.space_group_name_H-M   'P 1'
#
loop_
_entity.id
_entity.type
_entity.pdbx_description
1 polymer ?
#
loop_
_entity_poly.entity_id
_entity_poly.type
_entity_poly.pdbx_seq_one_letter_code
_entity_poly.pdbx_strand_id
1 'polypeptide(L)'
;MVGFFQENSGMFVMNTIHKGMAAVFPQGAIHFEQNLNCAPAMFVAAFNSQDPGVLTIGNAFFGGLPATVVGPSLGGLNISSVDDIKAQLPHNPAVGIEECRQRCGL
;
A
#
# COMPACT_ATOMS: atom_id res chain seq x y z
N MET A 1 -9.39 -3.74 8.22
CA MET A 1 -8.07 -4.18 8.72
C MET A 1 -7.06 -3.13 8.34
N VAL A 2 -6.09 -2.88 9.21
CA VAL A 2 -4.97 -1.99 8.93
C VAL A 2 -3.67 -2.63 9.37
N GLY A 3 -2.57 -2.25 8.76
CA GLY A 3 -1.25 -2.62 9.25
C GLY A 3 -0.18 -1.68 8.75
N PHE A 4 0.94 -1.67 9.44
CA PHE A 4 2.08 -0.85 9.07
C PHE A 4 3.41 -1.42 9.55
N PHE A 5 4.46 -0.93 8.91
CA PHE A 5 5.84 -1.15 9.27
C PHE A 5 6.57 0.19 9.29
N GLN A 6 7.30 0.47 10.36
CA GLN A 6 7.85 1.81 10.60
C GLN A 6 9.26 1.99 10.02
N GLU A 7 10.11 0.97 10.12
CA GLU A 7 11.50 0.99 9.65
C GLU A 7 12.07 -0.42 9.55
N ASN A 8 13.17 -0.60 8.80
CA ASN A 8 13.86 -1.89 8.66
C ASN A 8 14.08 -2.58 10.01
N SER A 9 13.76 -3.88 10.06
CA SER A 9 13.81 -4.70 11.29
C SER A 9 12.89 -4.26 12.43
N GLY A 10 11.97 -3.31 12.19
CA GLY A 10 10.91 -2.94 13.13
C GLY A 10 9.88 -4.05 13.33
N MET A 11 8.97 -3.84 14.30
CA MET A 11 7.83 -4.73 14.48
C MET A 11 6.76 -4.40 13.44
N PHE A 12 6.25 -5.44 12.77
CA PHE A 12 5.04 -5.30 11.95
C PHE A 12 3.80 -5.26 12.85
N VAL A 13 3.00 -4.20 12.71
CA VAL A 13 1.76 -4.00 13.48
C VAL A 13 0.57 -4.27 12.57
N MET A 14 -0.37 -5.10 13.01
CA MET A 14 -1.60 -5.38 12.30
C MET A 14 -2.78 -5.37 13.27
N ASN A 15 -3.85 -4.66 12.90
CA ASN A 15 -5.04 -4.53 13.72
C ASN A 15 -6.33 -4.64 12.90
N THR A 16 -7.36 -5.22 13.50
CA THR A 16 -8.73 -5.09 13.03
C THR A 16 -9.36 -3.86 13.66
N ILE A 17 -9.78 -2.90 12.84
CA ILE A 17 -10.48 -1.68 13.29
C ILE A 17 -11.97 -1.76 12.95
N HIS A 18 -12.79 -1.22 13.85
CA HIS A 18 -14.24 -1.14 13.71
C HIS A 18 -14.71 0.32 13.69
N LYS A 19 -15.99 0.54 13.40
CA LYS A 19 -16.60 1.88 13.41
C LYS A 19 -16.32 2.58 14.75
N GLY A 20 -15.83 3.82 14.68
CA GLY A 20 -15.49 4.64 15.84
C GLY A 20 -14.09 4.42 16.41
N MET A 21 -13.31 3.48 15.85
CA MET A 21 -11.91 3.30 16.20
C MET A 21 -11.00 4.11 15.28
N ALA A 22 -9.80 4.41 15.76
CA ALA A 22 -8.74 5.07 14.99
C ALA A 22 -7.47 4.22 15.00
N ALA A 23 -6.68 4.35 13.94
CA ALA A 23 -5.32 3.86 13.86
C ALA A 23 -4.39 5.06 13.65
N VAL A 24 -3.19 4.99 14.24
CA VAL A 24 -2.16 6.03 14.08
C VAL A 24 -1.00 5.42 13.32
N PHE A 25 -0.65 6.06 12.21
CA PHE A 25 0.52 5.69 11.41
C PHE A 25 1.59 6.78 11.60
N PRO A 26 2.77 6.44 12.14
CA PRO A 26 3.88 7.39 12.20
C PRO A 26 4.29 7.89 10.82
N GLN A 27 4.79 9.12 10.73
CA GLN A 27 5.29 9.67 9.48
C GLN A 27 6.41 8.78 8.91
N GLY A 28 6.33 8.50 7.61
CA GLY A 28 7.28 7.62 6.91
C GLY A 28 6.97 6.12 7.02
N ALA A 29 6.00 5.72 7.85
CA ALA A 29 5.59 4.32 7.95
C ALA A 29 4.93 3.85 6.65
N ILE A 30 5.33 2.67 6.20
CA ILE A 30 4.66 1.93 5.14
C ILE A 30 3.42 1.31 5.75
N HIS A 31 2.24 1.69 5.29
CA HIS A 31 0.97 1.18 5.83
C HIS A 31 0.02 0.74 4.72
N PHE A 32 -1.03 0.04 5.14
CA PHE A 32 -2.16 -0.32 4.29
C PHE A 32 -3.46 -0.32 5.09
N GLU A 33 -4.56 -0.06 4.40
CA GLU A 33 -5.90 -0.27 4.87
C GLU A 33 -6.68 -1.16 3.89
N GLN A 34 -7.42 -2.12 4.44
CA GLN A 34 -8.23 -3.05 3.67
C GLN A 34 -9.60 -3.23 4.30
N ASN A 35 -10.64 -3.00 3.49
CA ASN A 35 -11.99 -3.44 3.82
C ASN A 35 -12.14 -4.90 3.39
N LEU A 36 -12.25 -5.81 4.35
CA LEU A 36 -12.43 -7.24 4.09
C LEU A 36 -13.91 -7.65 4.11
N ASN A 37 -14.80 -6.73 4.46
CA ASN A 37 -16.24 -6.95 4.48
C ASN A 37 -16.85 -6.56 3.13
N CYS A 38 -18.00 -7.16 2.80
CA CYS A 38 -18.72 -6.84 1.56
C CYS A 38 -19.56 -5.56 1.65
N ALA A 39 -19.78 -5.05 2.86
CA ALA A 39 -20.44 -3.76 3.05
C ALA A 39 -19.46 -2.61 2.76
N PRO A 40 -19.92 -1.52 2.12
CA PRO A 40 -19.12 -0.31 1.99
C PRO A 40 -18.61 0.20 3.33
N ALA A 41 -17.36 0.61 3.37
CA ALA A 41 -16.73 1.23 4.54
C ALA A 41 -16.18 2.60 4.15
N MET A 42 -16.30 3.55 5.07
CA MET A 42 -15.73 4.89 4.94
C MET A 42 -14.73 5.10 6.07
N PHE A 43 -13.58 5.67 5.75
CA PHE A 43 -12.62 6.15 6.74
C PHE A 43 -12.31 7.63 6.47
N VAL A 44 -11.75 8.29 7.48
CA VAL A 44 -11.28 9.66 7.38
C VAL A 44 -9.81 9.64 7.75
N ALA A 45 -8.96 10.13 6.86
CA ALA A 45 -7.54 10.36 7.14
C ALA A 45 -7.34 11.82 7.55
N ALA A 46 -6.57 12.03 8.60
CA ALA A 46 -6.16 13.35 9.07
C ALA A 46 -4.63 13.39 9.16
N PHE A 47 -4.06 14.51 8.76
CA PHE A 47 -2.61 14.71 8.76
C PHE A 47 -2.26 15.96 9.56
N ASN A 48 -1.05 16.00 10.10
CA ASN A 48 -0.53 17.12 10.88
C ASN A 48 0.15 18.21 10.01
N SER A 49 -0.01 18.15 8.69
CA SER A 49 0.54 19.10 7.71
C SER A 49 -0.55 19.53 6.73
N GLN A 50 -0.48 20.78 6.28
CA GLN A 50 -1.33 21.30 5.20
C GLN A 50 -0.98 20.71 3.84
N ASP A 51 0.29 20.33 3.65
CA ASP A 51 0.76 19.55 2.52
C ASP A 51 1.37 18.25 3.07
N PRO A 52 0.53 17.22 3.31
CA PRO A 52 1.02 15.98 3.89
C PRO A 52 1.82 15.13 2.89
N GLY A 53 1.64 15.37 1.59
CA GLY A 53 2.08 14.46 0.54
C GLY A 53 1.45 13.07 0.63
N VAL A 54 1.50 12.31 -0.46
CA VAL A 54 1.14 10.88 -0.47
C VAL A 54 2.13 10.16 -1.40
N LEU A 55 2.68 9.04 -0.93
CA LEU A 55 3.55 8.19 -1.72
C LEU A 55 2.97 6.77 -1.81
N THR A 56 2.42 6.43 -2.97
CA THR A 56 2.01 5.06 -3.27
C THR A 56 3.24 4.24 -3.63
N ILE A 57 3.72 3.41 -2.69
CA ILE A 57 5.04 2.77 -2.75
C ILE A 57 5.22 1.95 -4.02
N GLY A 58 4.26 1.09 -4.38
CA GLY A 58 4.38 0.27 -5.59
C GLY A 58 4.57 1.14 -6.85
N ASN A 59 3.76 2.19 -6.99
CA ASN A 59 3.84 3.10 -8.14
C ASN A 59 5.13 3.93 -8.13
N ALA A 60 5.53 4.44 -6.97
CA ALA A 60 6.76 5.23 -6.85
C ALA A 60 8.01 4.38 -7.10
N PHE A 61 8.08 3.18 -6.52
CA PHE A 61 9.26 2.31 -6.58
C PHE A 61 9.40 1.62 -7.93
N PHE A 62 8.37 0.89 -8.39
CA PHE A 62 8.44 0.14 -9.65
C PHE A 62 8.12 1.02 -10.87
N GLY A 63 7.27 2.04 -10.72
CA GLY A 63 6.85 2.91 -11.82
C GLY A 63 7.68 4.18 -11.98
N GLY A 64 8.08 4.79 -10.86
CA GLY A 64 8.74 6.09 -10.82
C GLY A 64 10.28 6.04 -10.90
N LEU A 65 10.91 4.98 -10.41
CA LEU A 65 12.36 4.83 -10.49
C LEU A 65 12.80 4.14 -11.80
N PRO A 66 14.03 4.40 -12.28
CA PRO A 66 14.59 3.64 -13.39
C PRO A 66 14.73 2.16 -13.02
N ALA A 67 14.37 1.27 -13.95
CA ALA A 67 14.50 -0.18 -13.76
C ALA A 67 15.95 -0.63 -13.47
N THR A 68 16.94 0.14 -13.94
CA THR A 68 18.37 -0.05 -13.63
C THR A 68 18.74 0.23 -12.18
N VAL A 69 17.90 0.95 -11.43
CA VAL A 69 18.03 1.17 -9.98
C VAL A 69 17.24 0.12 -9.21
N VAL A 70 16.02 -0.18 -9.65
CA VAL A 70 15.12 -1.14 -8.99
C VAL A 70 15.70 -2.56 -9.04
N GLY A 71 16.16 -3.02 -10.21
CA GLY A 71 16.65 -4.38 -10.40
C GLY A 71 17.75 -4.78 -9.40
N PRO A 72 18.86 -4.02 -9.29
CA PRO A 72 19.91 -4.28 -8.30
C PRO A 72 19.42 -4.24 -6.85
N SER A 73 18.49 -3.34 -6.51
CA SER A 73 17.93 -3.24 -5.15
C SER A 73 17.11 -4.47 -4.73
N LEU A 74 16.63 -5.24 -5.71
CA LEU A 74 15.88 -6.49 -5.52
C LEU A 74 16.74 -7.73 -5.74
N GLY A 75 18.05 -7.64 -5.47
CA GLY A 75 18.97 -8.77 -5.58
C GLY A 75 19.37 -9.11 -7.02
N GLY A 76 19.29 -8.13 -7.94
CA GLY A 76 19.65 -8.32 -9.35
C GLY A 76 18.50 -8.81 -10.23
N LEU A 77 17.26 -8.45 -9.87
CA LEU A 77 16.08 -8.72 -10.69
C LEU A 77 16.28 -8.12 -12.10
N ASN A 78 15.92 -8.88 -13.13
CA ASN A 78 16.07 -8.44 -14.52
C ASN A 78 15.23 -7.18 -14.78
N ILE A 79 15.78 -6.25 -15.55
CA ILE A 79 15.12 -5.03 -16.02
C ILE A 79 13.77 -5.33 -16.66
N SER A 80 13.67 -6.35 -17.53
CA SER A 80 12.41 -6.72 -18.18
C SER A 80 11.35 -7.14 -17.16
N SER A 81 11.74 -7.83 -16.08
CA SER A 81 10.82 -8.19 -15.01
C SER A 81 10.32 -6.96 -14.24
N VAL A 82 11.16 -5.94 -14.07
CA VAL A 82 10.73 -4.67 -13.47
C VAL A 82 9.73 -3.96 -14.38
N ASP A 83 9.98 -3.95 -15.70
CA ASP A 83 9.08 -3.36 -16.69
C ASP A 83 7.73 -4.10 -16.75
N ASP A 84 7.75 -5.43 -16.65
CA ASP A 84 6.54 -6.25 -16.58
C ASP A 84 5.71 -5.94 -15.31
N ILE A 85 6.34 -5.78 -14.15
CA ILE A 85 5.67 -5.36 -12.91
C ILE A 85 5.07 -3.97 -13.11
N LYS A 86 5.84 -3.04 -13.68
CA LYS A 86 5.41 -1.66 -13.94
C LYS A 86 4.15 -1.61 -14.81
N ALA A 87 4.05 -2.48 -15.81
CA ALA A 87 2.89 -2.56 -16.70
C ALA A 87 1.60 -3.04 -15.99
N GLN A 88 1.73 -3.72 -14.84
CA GLN A 88 0.60 -4.24 -14.06
C GLN A 88 0.17 -3.29 -12.93
N LEU A 89 0.90 -2.20 -12.71
CA LEU A 89 0.61 -1.27 -11.62
C LEU A 89 -0.75 -0.58 -11.84
N PRO A 90 -1.63 -0.58 -10.83
CA PRO A 90 -2.92 0.09 -10.95
C PRO A 90 -2.76 1.61 -10.83
N HIS A 91 -3.63 2.35 -11.51
CA HIS A 91 -3.70 3.81 -11.33
C HIS A 91 -4.13 4.18 -9.91
N ASN A 92 -5.10 3.43 -9.35
CA ASN A 92 -5.58 3.59 -7.99
C ASN A 92 -5.11 2.42 -7.12
N PRO A 93 -4.41 2.65 -5.98
CA PRO A 93 -3.97 1.56 -5.10
C PRO A 93 -5.13 0.79 -4.43
N ALA A 94 -6.35 1.31 -4.43
CA ALA A 94 -7.52 0.69 -3.82
C ALA A 94 -8.23 -0.35 -4.73
N VAL A 95 -7.49 -1.28 -5.34
CA VAL A 95 -8.04 -2.30 -6.26
C VAL A 95 -8.75 -3.45 -5.53
N GLY A 96 -8.51 -3.59 -4.22
CA GLY A 96 -9.01 -4.71 -3.41
C GLY A 96 -8.28 -6.02 -3.70
N ILE A 97 -8.42 -7.00 -2.81
CA ILE A 97 -7.89 -8.35 -3.02
C ILE A 97 -8.91 -9.19 -3.80
N GLU A 98 -8.44 -10.02 -4.72
CA GLU A 98 -9.28 -10.78 -5.65
C GLU A 98 -10.26 -11.71 -4.92
N GLU A 99 -9.82 -12.35 -3.85
CA GLU A 99 -10.66 -13.21 -3.02
C GLU A 99 -11.84 -12.44 -2.41
N CYS A 100 -11.64 -11.17 -2.03
CA CYS A 100 -12.70 -10.32 -1.51
C CYS A 100 -13.68 -9.92 -2.60
N ARG A 101 -13.17 -9.60 -3.80
CA ARG A 101 -14.00 -9.24 -4.95
C ARG A 101 -14.93 -10.38 -5.35
N GLN A 102 -14.38 -11.59 -5.46
CA GLN A 102 -15.17 -12.80 -5.74
C GLN A 102 -16.18 -13.10 -4.64
N ARG A 103 -15.76 -13.10 -3.38
CA ARG A 103 -16.66 -13.36 -2.24
C ARG A 103 -17.81 -12.37 -2.15
N CYS A 104 -17.57 -11.10 -2.51
CA CYS A 104 -18.53 -10.01 -2.35
C CYS A 104 -19.28 -9.64 -3.63
N GLY A 105 -18.96 -10.26 -4.77
CA GLY A 105 -19.59 -9.98 -6.07
C GLY A 105 -19.25 -8.59 -6.63
N LEU A 106 -18.00 -8.14 -6.49
CA LEU A 106 -17.49 -6.83 -6.92
C LEU A 106 -16.60 -6.89 -8.16
#